data_AF-A0A1H4KMJ6-F1
#
_entry.id   AF-A0A1H4KMJ6-F1
#
_cell.length_a   1.000
_cell.length_b   1.000
_cell.length_c   1.000
_cell.angle_alpha   90.00
_cell.angle_beta   90.00
_cell.angle_gamma   90.00
#
_symmetry.space_group_name_H-M   'P 1'
#
loop_
_entity.id
_entity.type
_entity.pdbx_description
1 polymer ?
#
loop_
_entity_poly.entity_id
_entity_poly.type
_entity_poly.pdbx_seq_one_letter_code
_entity_poly.pdbx_strand_id
1 'polypeptide(L)'
;MRTEAFDAMATGRWDLAAAVWQETDLLLWKPPAAWFRINAFFVPDSGGRRPRNWYVDFEHPTRRTEAGFDTFDLTIDMLVDPDLARWEWKDEDEYAHVRRLGIISDIEHQAVDDARAQVLTMLADRAGVFAYAERWAAWAWEPAWPTPRLPRTTATAERVAPEGG
;
A
#
# COMPACT_ATOMS: atom_id res chain seq x y z
N MET A 1 -13.54 1.73 11.78
CA MET A 1 -12.73 2.91 11.41
C MET A 1 -11.63 3.10 12.44
N ARG A 2 -10.43 3.39 11.98
CA ARG A 2 -9.21 3.62 12.77
C ARG A 2 -8.94 5.11 12.99
N THR A 3 -9.98 5.95 13.07
CA THR A 3 -9.84 7.41 13.19
C THR A 3 -8.98 7.83 14.37
N GLU A 4 -9.07 7.12 15.50
CA GLU A 4 -8.24 7.37 16.69
C GLU A 4 -6.74 7.24 16.41
N ALA A 5 -6.33 6.33 15.51
CA ALA A 5 -4.92 6.19 15.14
C ALA A 5 -4.43 7.38 14.33
N PHE A 6 -5.27 7.95 13.46
CA PHE A 6 -4.95 9.16 12.70
C PHE A 6 -4.96 10.42 13.56
N ASP A 7 -5.85 10.50 14.54
CA ASP A 7 -5.82 11.58 15.54
C ASP A 7 -4.49 11.54 16.31
N ALA A 8 -4.06 10.36 16.76
CA ALA A 8 -2.76 10.18 17.42
C ALA A 8 -1.59 10.54 16.47
N MET A 9 -1.65 10.12 15.20
CA MET A 9 -0.67 10.47 14.18
C MET A 9 -0.55 11.98 14.00
N ALA A 10 -1.67 12.70 13.96
CA ALA A 10 -1.70 14.16 13.85
C ALA A 10 -1.04 14.86 15.05
N THR A 11 -0.99 14.22 16.22
CA THR A 11 -0.26 14.77 17.37
C THR A 11 1.26 14.61 17.28
N GLY A 12 1.76 13.84 16.32
CA GLY A 12 3.18 13.50 16.18
C GLY A 12 3.72 12.56 17.26
N ARG A 13 2.86 11.99 18.12
CA ARG A 13 3.25 11.10 19.23
C ARG A 13 2.77 9.68 18.97
N TRP A 14 3.67 8.85 18.46
CA TRP A 14 3.46 7.43 18.23
C TRP A 14 4.80 6.70 18.32
N ASP A 15 4.73 5.42 18.67
CA ASP A 15 5.90 4.54 18.76
C ASP A 15 5.79 3.42 17.73
N LEU A 16 6.94 2.98 17.21
CA LEU A 16 7.00 1.79 16.37
C LEU A 16 7.13 0.54 17.25
N ALA A 17 6.37 -0.49 16.89
CA ALA A 17 6.49 -1.82 17.47
C ALA A 17 6.89 -2.83 16.39
N ALA A 18 7.76 -3.77 16.74
CA ALA A 18 8.06 -4.90 15.88
C ALA A 18 6.84 -5.83 15.78
N ALA A 19 6.47 -6.19 14.56
CA ALA A 19 5.39 -7.13 14.28
C ALA A 19 5.84 -8.15 13.22
N VAL A 20 5.22 -9.33 13.24
CA VAL A 20 5.39 -10.37 12.22
C VAL A 20 4.16 -10.35 11.33
N TRP A 21 4.37 -10.33 10.01
CA TRP A 21 3.28 -10.47 9.04
C TRP A 21 2.64 -11.86 9.15
N GLN A 22 1.32 -11.94 9.17
CA GLN A 22 0.57 -13.19 9.36
C GLN A 22 -0.51 -13.35 8.29
N GLU A 23 -1.06 -14.56 8.22
CA GLU A 23 -2.28 -14.94 7.47
C GLU A 23 -2.22 -14.91 5.94
N THR A 24 -1.43 -14.01 5.35
CA THR A 24 -1.39 -13.83 3.90
C THR A 24 0.03 -13.82 3.35
N ASP A 25 0.16 -14.25 2.10
CA ASP A 25 1.31 -13.89 1.28
C ASP A 25 0.92 -12.71 0.38
N LEU A 26 1.88 -11.87 0.00
CA LEU A 26 1.65 -10.83 -0.99
C LEU A 26 2.79 -10.75 -2.00
N LEU A 27 2.43 -10.46 -3.24
CA LEU A 27 3.34 -9.98 -4.28
C LEU A 27 2.96 -8.52 -4.58
N LEU A 28 3.93 -7.61 -4.56
CA LEU A 28 3.70 -6.20 -4.84
C LEU A 28 4.35 -5.77 -6.15
N TRP A 29 3.68 -4.87 -6.87
CA TRP A 29 4.24 -4.10 -7.98
C TRP A 29 4.07 -2.61 -7.71
N LYS A 30 5.22 -1.91 -7.70
CA LYS A 30 5.29 -0.47 -7.46
C LYS A 30 6.22 0.18 -8.49
N PRO A 31 5.68 0.81 -9.54
CA PRO A 31 6.46 1.65 -10.43
C PRO A 31 7.04 2.84 -9.64
N PRO A 32 8.31 3.25 -9.87
CA PRO A 32 8.97 4.26 -9.04
C PRO A 32 8.22 5.60 -8.95
N ALA A 33 7.63 6.06 -10.05
CA ALA A 33 6.94 7.35 -10.13
C ALA A 33 5.42 7.26 -9.86
N ALA A 34 4.86 6.06 -9.71
CA ALA A 34 3.42 5.90 -9.51
C ALA A 34 3.01 6.36 -8.12
N TRP A 35 1.84 6.97 -8.01
CA TRP A 35 1.20 7.36 -6.75
C TRP A 35 0.34 6.24 -6.15
N PHE A 36 0.65 5.01 -6.52
CA PHE A 36 0.02 3.80 -6.01
C PHE A 36 0.98 2.61 -6.14
N ARG A 37 0.73 1.57 -5.34
CA ARG A 37 1.22 0.21 -5.54
C ARG A 37 0.05 -0.73 -5.74
N ILE A 38 0.29 -1.86 -6.41
CA ILE A 38 -0.69 -2.92 -6.57
C ILE A 38 -0.15 -4.20 -5.94
N ASN A 39 -0.90 -4.77 -5.01
CA ASN A 39 -0.60 -6.02 -4.35
C ASN A 39 -1.57 -7.10 -4.83
N ALA A 40 -1.06 -8.31 -5.09
CA ALA A 40 -1.88 -9.52 -5.14
C ALA A 40 -1.74 -10.25 -3.80
N PHE A 41 -2.85 -10.44 -3.11
CA PHE A 41 -2.90 -11.17 -1.84
C PHE A 41 -3.29 -12.63 -2.05
N PHE A 42 -2.68 -13.51 -1.27
CA PHE A 42 -2.96 -14.95 -1.27
C PHE A 42 -3.26 -15.42 0.15
N VAL A 43 -4.12 -16.42 0.25
CA VAL A 43 -4.45 -17.11 1.51
C VAL A 43 -4.22 -18.61 1.36
N PRO A 44 -3.94 -19.33 2.47
CA PRO A 44 -3.81 -20.78 2.45
C PRO A 44 -5.06 -21.48 1.88
N ASP A 45 -4.84 -22.58 1.17
CA ASP A 45 -5.89 -23.49 0.68
C ASP A 45 -5.31 -24.92 0.56
N SER A 46 -6.17 -25.91 0.28
CA SER A 46 -5.83 -27.31 0.05
C SER A 46 -4.70 -27.53 -0.97
N GLY A 47 -4.59 -26.67 -1.98
CA GLY A 47 -3.52 -26.68 -2.99
C GLY A 47 -2.25 -25.89 -2.61
N GLY A 48 -2.12 -25.46 -1.35
CA GLY A 48 -1.05 -24.60 -0.86
C GLY A 48 -1.54 -23.19 -0.58
N ARG A 49 -1.93 -22.46 -1.63
CA ARG A 49 -2.56 -21.13 -1.52
C ARG A 49 -3.42 -20.79 -2.72
N ARG A 50 -4.32 -19.82 -2.55
CA ARG A 50 -5.15 -19.26 -3.61
C ARG A 50 -5.15 -17.73 -3.60
N PRO A 51 -5.38 -17.08 -4.75
CA PRO A 51 -5.63 -15.64 -4.77
C PRO A 51 -6.82 -15.27 -3.87
N ARG A 52 -6.68 -14.18 -3.12
CA ARG A 52 -7.72 -13.61 -2.25
C ARG A 52 -8.36 -12.40 -2.90
N ASN A 53 -7.55 -11.42 -3.29
CA ASN A 53 -7.96 -10.17 -3.91
C ASN A 53 -6.71 -9.45 -4.44
N TRP A 54 -6.93 -8.47 -5.30
CA TRP A 54 -5.95 -7.41 -5.52
C TRP A 54 -6.24 -6.25 -4.58
N TYR A 55 -5.20 -5.50 -4.27
CA TYR A 55 -5.25 -4.36 -3.39
C TYR A 55 -4.42 -3.24 -4.01
N VAL A 56 -5.06 -2.12 -4.29
CA VAL A 56 -4.37 -0.92 -4.74
C VAL A 56 -4.27 0.02 -3.57
N ASP A 57 -3.05 0.33 -3.21
CA ASP A 57 -2.72 1.20 -2.09
C ASP A 57 -2.15 2.50 -2.68
N PHE A 58 -2.80 3.62 -2.38
CA PHE A 58 -2.40 4.92 -2.87
C PHE A 58 -1.37 5.51 -1.90
N GLU A 59 -0.18 5.78 -2.44
CA GLU A 59 0.99 6.11 -1.65
C GLU A 59 1.93 6.98 -2.47
N HIS A 60 2.83 7.72 -1.83
CA HIS A 60 3.84 8.51 -2.53
C HIS A 60 4.66 7.69 -3.54
N PRO A 61 5.23 8.33 -4.57
CA PRO A 61 6.30 7.75 -5.38
C PRO A 61 7.45 7.26 -4.48
N THR A 62 8.08 6.14 -4.86
CA THR A 62 9.14 5.57 -4.02
C THR A 62 10.45 6.33 -4.14
N ARG A 63 11.07 6.61 -2.99
CA ARG A 63 12.43 7.13 -2.90
C ARG A 63 13.37 5.98 -2.55
N ARG A 64 14.31 5.66 -3.44
CA ARG A 64 15.35 4.65 -3.16
C ARG A 64 16.30 5.15 -2.07
N THR A 65 16.62 4.28 -1.12
CA THR A 65 17.60 4.49 -0.06
C THR A 65 18.64 3.35 -0.10
N GLU A 66 19.70 3.46 0.71
CA GLU A 66 20.66 2.36 0.88
C GLU A 66 20.00 1.11 1.49
N ALA A 67 18.97 1.30 2.32
CA ALA A 67 18.26 0.22 3.01
C ALA A 67 17.07 -0.34 2.22
N GLY A 68 16.65 0.30 1.12
CA GLY A 68 15.49 -0.13 0.33
C GLY A 68 14.76 1.03 -0.33
N PHE A 69 13.47 1.19 0.01
CA PHE A 69 12.60 2.21 -0.55
C PHE A 69 11.74 2.82 0.54
N ASP A 70 11.64 4.14 0.53
CA ASP A 70 10.69 4.88 1.35
C ASP A 70 9.50 5.31 0.51
N THR A 71 8.33 5.30 1.14
CA THR A 71 7.05 5.77 0.60
C THR A 71 6.19 6.26 1.78
N PHE A 72 5.02 6.82 1.48
CA PHE A 72 4.06 7.28 2.47
C PHE A 72 2.65 6.89 2.04
N ASP A 73 1.95 6.14 2.90
CA ASP A 73 0.57 5.72 2.73
C ASP A 73 -0.38 6.93 2.76
N LEU A 74 -1.29 7.02 1.80
CA LEU A 74 -2.27 8.10 1.68
C LEU A 74 -3.67 7.65 2.12
N THR A 75 -3.79 6.54 2.86
CA THR A 75 -4.99 6.10 3.61
C THR A 75 -6.22 5.72 2.78
N ILE A 76 -6.20 5.95 1.48
CA ILE A 76 -7.23 5.47 0.56
C ILE A 76 -6.72 4.23 -0.16
N ASP A 77 -7.60 3.25 -0.30
CA ASP A 77 -7.31 1.99 -0.96
C ASP A 77 -8.43 1.56 -1.92
N MET A 78 -8.12 0.60 -2.78
CA MET A 78 -9.11 -0.07 -3.62
C MET A 78 -8.93 -1.59 -3.52
N LEU A 79 -10.02 -2.29 -3.26
CA LEU A 79 -10.08 -3.75 -3.34
C LEU A 79 -10.61 -4.16 -4.70
N VAL A 80 -9.98 -5.16 -5.32
CA VAL A 80 -10.46 -5.74 -6.57
C VAL A 80 -10.56 -7.24 -6.41
N ASP A 81 -11.65 -7.83 -6.88
CA ASP A 81 -11.84 -9.28 -6.88
C ASP A 81 -10.72 -10.00 -7.65
N PRO A 82 -10.38 -11.24 -7.30
CA PRO A 82 -9.32 -12.00 -8.00
C PRO A 82 -9.49 -12.10 -9.51
N ASP A 83 -10.73 -12.22 -9.97
CA ASP A 83 -11.12 -12.31 -11.39
C ASP A 83 -11.23 -10.94 -12.08
N LEU A 84 -10.95 -9.87 -11.32
CA LEU A 84 -11.00 -8.49 -11.74
C LEU A 84 -12.40 -8.03 -12.21
N ALA A 85 -13.47 -8.73 -11.82
CA ALA A 85 -14.83 -8.43 -12.27
C ALA A 85 -15.48 -7.29 -11.47
N ARG A 86 -15.07 -7.11 -10.21
CA ARG A 86 -15.59 -6.07 -9.32
C ARG A 86 -14.47 -5.43 -8.53
N TRP A 87 -14.73 -4.20 -8.12
CA TRP A 87 -13.87 -3.46 -7.22
C TRP A 87 -14.72 -2.58 -6.31
N GLU A 88 -14.14 -2.21 -5.18
CA GLU A 88 -14.72 -1.26 -4.24
C GLU A 88 -13.63 -0.35 -3.66
N TRP A 89 -14.00 0.89 -3.35
CA TRP A 89 -13.16 1.77 -2.55
C TRP A 89 -13.15 1.30 -1.10
N LYS A 90 -11.99 1.44 -0.47
CA LYS A 90 -11.78 1.16 0.93
C LYS A 90 -11.20 2.38 1.61
N ASP A 91 -11.67 2.64 2.84
CA ASP A 91 -11.17 3.70 3.73
C ASP A 91 -11.41 5.14 3.23
N GLU A 92 -12.46 5.38 2.42
CA GLU A 92 -12.84 6.74 1.96
C GLU A 92 -13.15 7.70 3.11
N ASP A 93 -13.74 7.18 4.18
CA ASP A 93 -14.10 7.88 5.39
C ASP A 93 -12.87 8.24 6.24
N GLU A 94 -11.90 7.32 6.32
CA GLU A 94 -10.57 7.57 6.92
C GLU A 94 -9.77 8.57 6.08
N TYR A 95 -9.80 8.46 4.76
CA TYR A 95 -9.17 9.41 3.83
C TYR A 95 -9.72 10.83 4.00
N ALA A 96 -11.04 10.98 4.06
CA ALA A 96 -11.68 12.27 4.34
C ALA A 96 -11.27 12.82 5.71
N HIS A 97 -11.01 11.96 6.69
CA HIS A 97 -10.56 12.36 8.02
C HIS A 97 -9.12 12.88 8.02
N VAL A 98 -8.18 12.15 7.45
CA VAL A 98 -6.76 12.57 7.39
C VAL A 98 -6.57 13.86 6.58
N ARG A 99 -7.42 14.10 5.58
CA ARG A 99 -7.49 15.39 4.88
C ARG A 99 -7.96 16.53 5.78
N ARG A 100 -9.00 16.33 6.59
CA ARG A 100 -9.45 17.35 7.56
C ARG A 100 -8.39 17.67 8.61
N LEU A 101 -7.58 16.68 8.98
CA LEU A 101 -6.45 16.85 9.91
C LEU A 101 -5.23 17.52 9.25
N GLY A 102 -5.23 17.73 7.93
CA GLY A 102 -4.09 18.30 7.20
C GLY A 102 -2.90 17.36 7.05
N ILE A 103 -3.06 16.07 7.36
CA ILE A 103 -2.02 15.04 7.12
C ILE A 103 -1.81 14.85 5.61
N ILE A 104 -2.90 14.94 4.84
CA ILE A 104 -2.89 14.90 3.38
C ILE A 104 -3.22 16.29 2.85
N SER A 105 -2.28 16.86 2.10
CA SER A 105 -2.39 18.15 1.43
C SER A 105 -3.29 18.09 0.19
N ASP A 106 -3.71 19.26 -0.30
CA ASP A 106 -4.49 19.35 -1.54
C ASP A 106 -3.70 18.90 -2.78
N ILE A 107 -2.37 19.03 -2.75
CA ILE A 107 -1.49 18.54 -3.83
C ILE A 107 -1.51 17.02 -3.87
N GLU A 108 -1.36 16.38 -2.71
CA GLU A 108 -1.44 14.92 -2.60
C GLU A 108 -2.84 14.42 -2.96
N HIS A 109 -3.88 15.17 -2.58
CA HIS A 109 -5.25 14.82 -2.97
C HIS A 109 -5.44 14.84 -4.49
N GLN A 110 -4.94 15.86 -5.19
CA GLN A 110 -5.00 15.91 -6.64
C GLN A 110 -4.22 14.74 -7.28
N ALA A 111 -3.05 14.42 -6.74
CA ALA A 111 -2.25 13.29 -7.23
C ALA A 111 -2.96 11.94 -7.01
N VAL A 112 -3.69 11.79 -5.90
CA VAL A 112 -4.54 10.62 -5.64
C VAL A 112 -5.66 10.53 -6.67
N ASP A 113 -6.35 11.63 -7.00
CA ASP A 113 -7.44 11.60 -7.97
C ASP A 113 -6.94 11.21 -9.38
N ASP A 114 -5.77 11.72 -9.78
CA ASP A 114 -5.11 11.31 -11.02
C ASP A 114 -4.72 9.82 -11.00
N ALA A 115 -4.16 9.36 -9.87
CA ALA A 115 -3.81 7.96 -9.67
C ALA A 115 -5.04 7.03 -9.71
N ARG A 116 -6.16 7.44 -9.12
CA ARG A 116 -7.42 6.68 -9.15
C ARG A 116 -7.90 6.52 -10.58
N ALA A 117 -7.91 7.60 -11.36
CA ALA A 117 -8.27 7.56 -12.77
C ALA A 117 -7.34 6.63 -13.57
N GLN A 118 -6.03 6.68 -13.30
CA GLN A 118 -5.05 5.80 -13.93
C GLN A 118 -5.33 4.33 -13.61
N VAL A 119 -5.54 3.98 -12.34
CA VAL A 119 -5.80 2.61 -11.90
C VAL A 119 -7.11 2.07 -12.47
N LEU A 120 -8.17 2.88 -12.48
CA LEU A 120 -9.46 2.51 -13.07
C LEU A 120 -9.32 2.24 -14.57
N THR A 121 -8.56 3.07 -15.28
CA THR A 121 -8.25 2.86 -16.71
C THR A 121 -7.49 1.55 -16.91
N MET A 122 -6.45 1.30 -16.10
CA MET A 122 -5.69 0.04 -16.16
C MET A 122 -6.58 -1.19 -15.92
N LEU A 123 -7.51 -1.11 -14.97
CA LEU A 123 -8.42 -2.20 -14.65
C LEU A 123 -9.43 -2.45 -15.78
N ALA A 124 -10.00 -1.39 -16.36
CA ALA A 124 -10.96 -1.44 -17.45
C ALA A 124 -10.33 -2.00 -18.74
N ASP A 125 -9.12 -1.55 -19.07
CA ASP A 125 -8.40 -1.94 -20.29
C ASP A 125 -7.64 -3.26 -20.12
N ARG A 126 -7.69 -3.89 -18.94
CA ARG A 126 -6.86 -5.05 -18.57
C ARG A 126 -5.39 -4.80 -18.91
N ALA A 127 -4.86 -3.66 -18.49
CA ALA A 127 -3.50 -3.21 -18.78
C ALA A 127 -2.56 -3.35 -17.57
N GLY A 128 -1.25 -3.15 -17.80
CA GLY A 128 -0.23 -3.24 -16.77
C GLY A 128 -0.24 -4.61 -16.07
N VAL A 129 -0.21 -4.64 -14.73
CA VAL A 129 -0.23 -5.90 -13.98
C VAL A 129 -1.53 -6.68 -14.13
N PHE A 130 -2.66 -6.00 -14.34
CA PHE A 130 -3.96 -6.65 -14.54
C PHE A 130 -4.00 -7.44 -15.86
N ALA A 131 -3.20 -7.08 -16.86
CA ALA A 131 -3.03 -7.85 -18.10
C ALA A 131 -2.43 -9.24 -17.85
N TYR A 132 -1.74 -9.42 -16.72
CA TYR A 132 -1.01 -10.63 -16.36
C TYR A 132 -1.63 -11.33 -15.15
N ALA A 133 -2.92 -11.11 -14.88
CA ALA A 133 -3.57 -11.57 -13.66
C ALA A 133 -3.41 -13.08 -13.42
N GLU A 134 -3.51 -13.90 -14.46
CA GLU A 134 -3.30 -15.36 -14.36
C GLU A 134 -1.86 -15.71 -13.95
N ARG A 135 -0.86 -15.02 -14.52
CA ARG A 135 0.55 -15.24 -14.16
C ARG A 135 0.85 -14.80 -12.73
N TRP A 136 0.21 -13.72 -12.29
CA TRP A 136 0.29 -13.25 -10.91
C TRP A 136 -0.39 -14.24 -9.95
N ALA A 137 -1.56 -14.77 -10.31
CA ALA A 137 -2.26 -15.78 -9.54
C ALA A 137 -1.47 -17.09 -9.39
N ALA A 138 -0.71 -17.46 -10.42
CA ALA A 138 0.16 -18.64 -10.41
C ALA A 138 1.54 -18.41 -9.77
N TRP A 139 1.88 -17.15 -9.42
CA TRP A 139 3.16 -16.87 -8.79
C TRP A 139 3.27 -17.61 -7.44
N ALA A 140 4.44 -18.19 -7.18
CA ALA A 140 4.83 -18.87 -5.95
C ALA A 140 6.10 -18.20 -5.40
N TRP A 141 6.22 -18.08 -4.07
CA TRP A 141 7.53 -17.75 -3.50
C TRP A 141 8.49 -18.93 -3.73
N GLU A 142 9.79 -18.67 -3.86
CA GLU A 142 10.79 -19.74 -3.95
C GLU A 142 11.05 -20.32 -2.55
N PRO A 143 10.73 -21.60 -2.27
CA PRO A 143 10.84 -22.17 -0.92
C PRO A 143 12.26 -22.14 -0.34
N ALA A 144 13.29 -22.07 -1.18
CA ALA A 144 14.67 -21.96 -0.73
C ALA A 144 15.06 -20.55 -0.25
N TRP A 145 14.21 -19.53 -0.43
CA TRP A 145 14.52 -18.18 0.04
C TRP A 145 14.48 -18.09 1.56
N PRO A 146 15.52 -17.53 2.21
CA PRO A 146 15.52 -17.35 3.64
C PRO A 146 14.49 -16.29 4.04
N THR A 147 13.81 -16.50 5.17
CA THR A 147 12.93 -15.49 5.75
C THR A 147 13.74 -14.22 6.06
N PRO A 148 13.35 -13.04 5.52
CA PRO A 148 14.04 -11.80 5.81
C PRO A 148 13.90 -11.46 7.30
N ARG A 149 14.97 -10.90 7.87
CA ARG A 149 14.99 -10.43 9.26
C ARG A 149 14.91 -8.92 9.27
N LEU A 150 14.06 -8.37 10.14
CA LEU A 150 14.02 -6.94 10.39
C LEU A 150 15.41 -6.47 10.86
N PRO A 151 16.07 -5.53 10.16
CA PRO A 151 17.35 -4.99 10.61
C PRO A 151 17.18 -4.35 11.99
N ARG A 152 18.18 -4.49 12.87
CA ARG A 152 18.20 -3.75 14.13
C ARG A 152 18.41 -2.27 13.81
N THR A 153 17.41 -1.44 14.05
CA THR A 153 17.56 0.00 14.00
C THR A 153 18.48 0.44 15.14
N THR A 154 19.66 0.96 14.82
CA THR A 154 20.35 1.92 15.71
C THR A 154 19.49 3.18 15.71
N ALA A 155 18.88 3.50 16.84
CA ALA A 155 18.02 4.67 16.96
C ALA A 155 18.82 5.96 16.67
N THR A 156 18.62 6.56 15.50
CA THR A 156 18.92 7.97 15.23
C THR A 156 18.15 8.43 13.99
N ALA A 157 17.01 9.08 14.21
CA ALA A 157 16.53 10.17 13.38
C ALA A 157 15.54 10.99 14.22
N GLU A 158 16.03 12.08 14.80
CA GLU A 158 15.19 13.16 15.30
C GLU A 158 14.31 13.64 14.14
N ARG A 159 12.99 13.46 14.22
CA ARG A 159 12.06 14.04 13.26
C ARG A 159 11.84 15.50 13.64
N VAL A 160 12.51 16.42 12.94
CA VAL A 160 12.17 17.84 12.94
C VAL A 160 10.86 17.98 12.16
N ALA A 161 9.82 18.50 12.80
CA ALA A 161 8.57 18.86 12.13
C ALA A 161 8.84 19.97 11.09
N PRO A 162 8.15 19.98 9.93
CA PRO A 162 8.27 21.10 9.02
C PRO A 162 7.70 22.35 9.70
N GLU A 163 8.52 23.39 9.82
CA GLU A 163 8.04 24.72 10.20
C GLU A 163 7.11 25.23 9.11
N GLY A 164 5.87 25.55 9.48
CA GLY A 164 4.88 26.10 8.57
C GLY A 164 5.30 27.47 8.03
N GLY A 165 5.06 27.68 6.74
CA GLY A 165 5.15 28.95 6.03
C GLY A 165 4.25 28.92 4.80
#